data_AF-A0A8T4U2G7-F1
#
_entry.id   AF-A0A8T4U2G7-F1
#
_cell.length_a   1.000
_cell.length_b   1.000
_cell.length_c   1.000
_cell.angle_alpha   90.00
_cell.angle_beta   90.00
_cell.angle_gamma   90.00
#
_symmetry.space_group_name_H-M   'P 1'
#
loop_
_entity.id
_entity.type
_entity.pdbx_description
1 polymer ?
#
loop_
_entity_poly.entity_id
_entity_poly.type
_entity_poly.pdbx_seq_one_letter_code
_entity_poly.pdbx_strand_id
1 'polypeptide(L)'
;MKNKIILIILILIPIVFAGNSKTLIFSEDDEKIFYNFKERDKVDFNLVNGTHTIILDEVYPTKEIIELIVFPYSYEGSYISLSKNNYIMLDFDRDRIDDMRVKLSDITSNESALLLFHKVSPTSEYQTLSTNKEKNISIVENNTINEITGEVTGSKTTDYKNGIIITISIIIVLLILTFIFRKIKKQ
;
A
#
# COMPACT_ATOMS: atom_id res chain seq x y z
N MET A 1 -3.39 11.80 40.15
CA MET A 1 -2.60 12.07 38.92
C MET A 1 -2.24 10.78 38.19
N LYS A 2 -1.77 9.72 38.85
CA LYS A 2 -1.43 8.41 38.22
C LYS A 2 -2.50 7.85 37.25
N ASN A 3 -3.79 7.90 37.60
CA ASN A 3 -4.87 7.35 36.75
C ASN A 3 -5.13 8.17 35.46
N LYS A 4 -4.72 9.45 35.40
CA LYS A 4 -4.84 10.26 34.17
C LYS A 4 -3.73 9.94 33.16
N ILE A 5 -2.55 9.53 33.64
CA ILE A 5 -1.38 9.16 32.82
C ILE A 5 -1.68 7.87 32.04
N ILE A 6 -2.31 6.89 32.67
CA ILE A 6 -2.70 5.62 32.04
C ILE A 6 -3.67 5.85 30.86
N LEU A 7 -4.63 6.77 31.03
CA LEU A 7 -5.59 7.11 29.97
C LEU A 7 -4.92 7.80 28.77
N ILE A 8 -3.95 8.69 29.03
CA ILE A 8 -3.15 9.34 27.97
C ILE A 8 -2.32 8.30 27.21
N ILE A 9 -1.70 7.34 27.92
CA ILE A 9 -0.94 6.25 27.29
C ILE A 9 -1.86 5.39 26.39
N LEU A 10 -3.06 5.04 26.86
CA LEU A 10 -4.03 4.27 26.07
C LEU A 10 -4.55 4.99 24.83
N ILE A 11 -4.65 6.32 24.85
CA ILE A 11 -5.05 7.13 23.68
C ILE A 11 -3.88 7.30 22.70
N LEU A 12 -2.64 7.30 23.20
CA LEU A 12 -1.44 7.47 22.37
C LEU A 12 -0.98 6.17 21.71
N ILE A 13 -1.24 4.99 22.29
CA ILE A 13 -0.86 3.68 21.72
C ILE A 13 -1.38 3.50 20.28
N PRO A 14 -2.66 3.77 19.95
CA PRO A 14 -3.16 3.64 18.57
C PRO A 14 -2.49 4.57 17.56
N ILE A 15 -1.99 5.74 17.99
CA ILE A 15 -1.38 6.73 17.11
C ILE A 15 -0.02 6.24 16.60
N VAL A 16 0.70 5.44 17.38
CA VAL A 16 2.01 4.90 17.00
C VAL A 16 1.92 3.84 15.88
N PHE A 17 0.74 3.25 15.67
CA PHE A 17 0.51 2.24 14.64
C PHE A 17 0.01 2.80 13.30
N ALA A 18 -0.15 4.12 13.16
CA ALA A 18 -0.47 4.72 11.87
C ALA A 18 0.78 4.75 10.99
N GLY A 19 0.70 4.17 9.80
CA GLY A 19 1.78 4.22 8.81
C GLY A 19 2.03 5.64 8.30
N ASN A 20 3.19 5.85 7.69
CA ASN A 20 3.59 7.14 7.14
C ASN A 20 2.83 7.43 5.84
N SER A 21 2.59 8.72 5.59
CA SER A 21 2.02 9.20 4.34
C SER A 21 3.09 9.95 3.56
N LYS A 22 3.34 9.55 2.32
CA LYS A 22 4.25 10.25 1.41
C LYS A 22 3.55 10.63 0.12
N THR A 23 3.89 11.77 -0.44
CA THR A 23 3.48 12.15 -1.80
C THR A 23 4.67 11.97 -2.74
N LEU A 24 4.48 11.23 -3.82
CA LEU A 24 5.44 11.18 -4.92
C LEU A 24 5.12 12.29 -5.91
N ILE A 25 6.15 13.02 -6.30
CA ILE A 25 6.09 14.09 -7.31
C ILE A 25 7.09 13.69 -8.39
N PHE A 26 6.58 13.37 -9.57
CA PHE A 26 7.39 13.14 -10.75
C PHE A 26 7.60 14.48 -11.47
N SER A 27 8.84 14.88 -11.65
CA SER A 27 9.26 16.10 -12.33
C SER A 27 9.35 15.89 -13.85
N GLU A 28 9.67 14.66 -14.28
CA GLU A 28 9.89 14.30 -15.68
C GLU A 28 9.24 12.95 -16.03
N ASP A 29 9.01 12.72 -17.32
CA ASP A 29 8.60 11.40 -17.83
C ASP A 29 9.80 10.42 -17.76
N ASP A 30 9.54 9.11 -17.59
CA ASP A 30 10.56 8.08 -17.33
C ASP A 30 11.35 8.24 -16.00
N GLU A 31 10.88 9.12 -15.09
CA GLU A 31 11.49 9.27 -13.77
C GLU A 31 11.29 8.04 -12.87
N LYS A 32 12.35 7.68 -12.14
CA LYS A 32 12.43 6.53 -11.24
C LYS A 32 12.63 6.98 -9.80
N ILE A 33 11.69 6.64 -8.93
CA ILE A 33 11.75 6.97 -7.50
C ILE A 33 11.76 5.68 -6.70
N PHE A 34 12.80 5.51 -5.87
CA PHE A 34 12.85 4.43 -4.88
C PHE A 34 12.30 4.90 -3.54
N TYR A 35 11.46 4.08 -2.91
CA TYR A 35 10.97 4.34 -1.57
C TYR A 35 10.87 3.06 -0.75
N ASN A 36 11.30 3.15 0.51
CA ASN A 36 11.23 2.04 1.45
C ASN A 36 9.92 2.14 2.24
N PHE A 37 8.96 1.28 1.90
CA PHE A 37 7.68 1.16 2.58
C PHE A 37 7.78 0.26 3.79
N LYS A 38 7.14 0.63 4.88
CA LYS A 38 6.74 -0.28 5.96
C LYS A 38 5.26 -0.60 5.85
N GLU A 39 4.83 -1.68 6.51
CA GLU A 39 3.41 -1.99 6.61
C GLU A 39 2.60 -0.75 7.06
N ARG A 40 1.44 -0.58 6.43
CA ARG A 40 0.52 0.56 6.58
C ARG A 40 1.03 1.89 6.04
N ASP A 41 2.28 1.99 5.55
CA ASP A 41 2.71 3.19 4.83
C ASP A 41 1.86 3.36 3.56
N LYS A 42 1.55 4.61 3.24
CA LYS A 42 0.84 4.99 2.02
C LYS A 42 1.64 5.98 1.19
N VAL A 43 1.47 5.85 -0.11
CA VAL A 43 1.97 6.78 -1.10
C VAL A 43 0.82 7.30 -1.94
N ASP A 44 0.73 8.63 -1.99
CA ASP A 44 -0.17 9.36 -2.86
C ASP A 44 0.63 9.90 -4.05
N PHE A 45 0.09 9.82 -5.26
CA PHE A 45 0.74 10.38 -6.45
C PHE A 45 -0.32 10.88 -7.43
N ASN A 46 0.03 11.90 -8.21
CA ASN A 46 -0.85 12.46 -9.22
C ASN A 46 -0.48 11.89 -10.58
N LEU A 47 -1.46 11.34 -11.28
CA LEU A 47 -1.33 10.86 -12.64
C LEU A 47 -2.63 11.12 -13.40
N VAL A 48 -2.51 11.60 -14.65
CA VAL A 48 -3.62 11.93 -15.55
C VAL A 48 -4.66 12.84 -14.90
N ASN A 49 -5.70 12.24 -14.29
CA ASN A 49 -6.95 12.86 -13.89
C ASN A 49 -7.12 13.03 -12.37
N GLY A 50 -6.13 12.65 -11.55
CA GLY A 50 -6.24 12.89 -10.11
C GLY A 50 -5.18 12.21 -9.25
N THR A 51 -5.44 12.22 -7.95
CA THR A 51 -4.60 11.59 -6.94
C THR A 51 -5.00 10.13 -6.77
N HIS A 52 -4.01 9.26 -6.93
CA HIS A 52 -4.10 7.83 -6.68
C HIS A 52 -3.31 7.49 -5.43
N THR A 53 -3.69 6.41 -4.75
CA THR A 53 -3.03 5.98 -3.51
C THR A 53 -2.62 4.52 -3.60
N ILE A 54 -1.41 4.20 -3.14
CA ILE A 54 -0.96 2.84 -2.88
C ILE A 54 -0.65 2.71 -1.40
N ILE A 55 -1.19 1.68 -0.75
CA ILE A 55 -0.92 1.34 0.65
C ILE A 55 -0.22 -0.01 0.68
N LEU A 56 0.87 -0.13 1.43
CA LEU A 56 1.45 -1.43 1.76
C LEU A 56 0.62 -2.05 2.88
N ASP A 57 -0.13 -3.11 2.60
CA ASP A 57 -0.98 -3.76 3.60
C ASP A 57 -0.14 -4.67 4.50
N GLU A 58 0.60 -5.59 3.87
CA GLU A 58 1.36 -6.65 4.54
C GLU A 58 2.65 -7.01 3.77
N VAL A 59 3.67 -7.42 4.51
CA VAL A 59 4.94 -7.91 3.96
C VAL A 59 5.15 -9.37 4.36
N TYR A 60 5.50 -10.22 3.40
CA TYR A 60 5.81 -11.63 3.61
C TYR A 60 7.28 -11.91 3.26
N PRO A 61 8.25 -11.64 4.16
CA PRO A 61 9.68 -11.77 3.84
C PRO A 61 10.09 -13.17 3.41
N THR A 62 9.52 -14.21 4.03
CA THR A 62 9.86 -15.62 3.72
C THR A 62 9.33 -16.08 2.37
N LYS A 63 8.23 -15.47 1.88
CA LYS A 63 7.66 -15.76 0.56
C LYS A 63 8.17 -14.81 -0.52
N GLU A 64 8.96 -13.80 -0.13
CA GLU A 64 9.40 -12.71 -0.99
C GLU A 64 8.22 -12.02 -1.72
N ILE A 65 7.12 -11.79 -1.00
CA ILE A 65 5.88 -11.21 -1.52
C ILE A 65 5.43 -10.05 -0.62
N ILE A 66 4.73 -9.07 -1.20
CA ILE A 66 3.95 -8.07 -0.48
C ILE A 66 2.51 -8.07 -0.93
N GLU A 67 1.63 -7.53 -0.09
CA GLU A 67 0.25 -7.18 -0.44
C GLU A 67 0.07 -5.66 -0.44
N LEU A 68 -0.41 -5.14 -1.55
CA LEU A 68 -0.69 -3.73 -1.78
C LEU A 68 -2.19 -3.52 -1.91
N ILE A 69 -2.67 -2.38 -1.43
CA ILE A 69 -4.00 -1.87 -1.76
C ILE A 69 -3.81 -0.65 -2.66
N VAL A 70 -4.36 -0.69 -3.86
CA VAL A 70 -4.29 0.39 -4.84
C VAL A 70 -5.65 1.04 -4.97
N PHE A 71 -5.72 2.34 -4.72
CA PHE A 71 -6.91 3.16 -4.87
C PHE A 71 -6.71 4.10 -6.06
N PRO A 72 -7.28 3.77 -7.23
CA PRO A 72 -7.35 4.70 -8.33
C PRO A 72 -8.24 5.91 -8.00
N TYR A 73 -7.94 7.06 -8.59
CA TYR A 73 -8.74 8.26 -8.42
C TYR A 73 -10.22 8.00 -8.78
N SER A 74 -11.12 8.24 -7.82
CA SER A 74 -12.57 8.04 -7.96
C SER A 74 -13.06 6.59 -8.09
N TYR A 75 -12.21 5.59 -7.82
CA TYR A 75 -12.59 4.18 -7.83
C TYR A 75 -12.32 3.49 -6.48
N GLU A 76 -12.92 2.32 -6.29
CA GLU A 76 -12.67 1.48 -5.10
C GLU A 76 -11.27 0.87 -5.13
N GLY A 77 -10.75 0.58 -3.92
CA GLY A 77 -9.44 -0.03 -3.75
C GLY A 77 -9.40 -1.48 -4.23
N SER A 78 -8.28 -1.86 -4.85
CA SER A 78 -8.00 -3.22 -5.29
C SER A 78 -6.80 -3.79 -4.54
N TYR A 79 -6.89 -5.07 -4.16
CA TYR A 79 -5.80 -5.80 -3.51
C TYR A 79 -4.92 -6.46 -4.56
N ILE A 80 -3.60 -6.25 -4.45
CA ILE A 80 -2.62 -6.76 -5.39
C ILE A 80 -1.50 -7.44 -4.60
N SER A 81 -1.15 -8.66 -5.00
CA SER A 81 0.05 -9.32 -4.50
C SER A 81 1.20 -9.09 -5.48
N LEU A 82 2.36 -8.68 -4.97
CA LEU A 82 3.55 -8.41 -5.77
C LEU A 82 4.74 -9.21 -5.23
N SER A 83 5.29 -10.09 -6.06
CA SER A 83 6.48 -10.87 -5.73
C SER A 83 7.76 -10.10 -6.04
N LYS A 84 8.84 -10.40 -5.33
CA LYS A 84 10.15 -9.76 -5.51
C LYS A 84 10.63 -9.85 -6.94
N ASN A 85 11.29 -8.78 -7.39
CA ASN A 85 11.76 -8.55 -8.75
C ASN A 85 10.68 -8.43 -9.83
N ASN A 86 9.40 -8.62 -9.50
CA ASN A 86 8.30 -8.37 -10.43
C ASN A 86 7.79 -6.94 -10.31
N TYR A 87 7.04 -6.52 -11.32
CA TYR A 87 6.36 -5.24 -11.34
C TYR A 87 4.88 -5.41 -11.65
N ILE A 88 4.09 -4.45 -11.19
CA ILE A 88 2.72 -4.23 -11.65
C ILE A 88 2.70 -3.01 -12.55
N MET A 89 1.88 -3.07 -13.59
CA MET A 89 1.55 -1.92 -14.40
C MET A 89 0.23 -1.35 -13.91
N LEU A 90 0.23 -0.05 -13.62
CA LEU A 90 -0.95 0.70 -13.23
C LEU A 90 -1.28 1.66 -14.37
N ASP A 91 -2.20 1.21 -15.21
CA ASP A 91 -2.80 1.95 -16.32
C ASP A 91 -4.20 2.41 -15.87
N PHE A 92 -4.34 3.70 -15.59
CA PHE A 92 -5.53 4.24 -14.92
C PHE A 92 -6.61 4.76 -15.89
N ASP A 93 -6.26 5.08 -17.13
CA ASP A 93 -7.17 5.59 -18.16
C ASP A 93 -7.25 4.71 -19.42
N ARG A 94 -6.50 3.60 -19.43
CA ARG A 94 -6.45 2.59 -20.51
C ARG A 94 -5.92 3.13 -21.82
N ASP A 95 -5.14 4.20 -21.77
CA ASP A 95 -4.58 4.82 -22.97
C ASP A 95 -3.20 4.25 -23.32
N ARG A 96 -2.54 3.55 -22.38
CA ARG A 96 -1.18 2.99 -22.50
C ARG A 96 -0.10 4.04 -22.74
N ILE A 97 -0.37 5.29 -22.36
CA ILE A 97 0.49 6.46 -22.53
C ILE A 97 0.99 6.88 -21.16
N ASP A 98 0.11 7.17 -20.22
CA ASP A 98 0.48 7.59 -18.86
C ASP A 98 0.35 6.40 -17.89
N ASP A 99 1.33 5.49 -17.99
CA ASP A 99 1.37 4.31 -17.13
C ASP A 99 2.36 4.48 -15.97
N MET A 100 2.06 3.87 -14.82
CA MET A 100 3.01 3.76 -13.72
C MET A 100 3.40 2.30 -13.48
N ARG A 101 4.70 2.02 -13.49
CA ARG A 101 5.24 0.74 -13.01
C ARG A 101 5.61 0.84 -11.55
N VAL A 102 5.19 -0.16 -10.79
CA VAL A 102 5.63 -0.35 -9.41
C VAL A 102 6.33 -1.69 -9.33
N LYS A 103 7.64 -1.68 -9.06
CA LYS A 103 8.46 -2.87 -8.92
C LYS A 103 8.83 -3.10 -7.47
N LEU A 104 8.64 -4.34 -7.00
CA LEU A 104 9.22 -4.78 -5.74
C LEU A 104 10.69 -5.12 -5.96
N SER A 105 11.57 -4.22 -5.56
CA SER A 105 13.01 -4.38 -5.77
C SER A 105 13.64 -5.26 -4.70
N ASP A 106 13.24 -5.07 -3.44
CA ASP A 106 13.76 -5.86 -2.33
C ASP A 106 12.78 -5.92 -1.16
N ILE A 107 12.93 -6.94 -0.30
CA ILE A 107 12.27 -7.02 1.00
C ILE A 107 13.35 -7.07 2.07
N THR A 108 13.32 -6.13 3.00
CA THR A 108 14.27 -6.10 4.11
C THR A 108 13.77 -6.95 5.27
N SER A 109 14.68 -7.33 6.16
CA SER A 109 14.38 -8.14 7.35
C SER A 109 13.45 -7.46 8.36
N ASN A 110 13.18 -6.16 8.21
CA ASN A 110 12.37 -5.37 9.14
C ASN A 110 10.94 -5.13 8.61
N GLU A 111 10.36 -6.11 7.92
CA GLU A 111 9.00 -6.04 7.36
C GLU A 111 8.82 -4.79 6.47
N SER A 112 9.88 -4.43 5.75
CA SER A 112 9.89 -3.28 4.86
C SER A 112 10.18 -3.71 3.43
N ALA A 113 9.56 -3.03 2.48
CA ALA A 113 9.65 -3.32 1.07
C ALA A 113 10.25 -2.12 0.34
N LEU A 114 11.30 -2.36 -0.45
CA LEU A 114 11.85 -1.35 -1.34
C LEU A 114 11.08 -1.39 -2.67
N LEU A 115 10.23 -0.38 -2.88
CA LEU A 115 9.48 -0.20 -4.10
C LEU A 115 10.15 0.81 -5.02
N LEU A 116 10.18 0.48 -6.31
CA LEU A 116 10.58 1.39 -7.38
C LEU A 116 9.31 1.82 -8.14
N PHE A 117 9.04 3.11 -8.12
CA PHE A 117 8.00 3.74 -8.93
C PHE A 117 8.66 4.32 -10.17
N HIS A 118 8.11 3.99 -11.32
CA HIS A 118 8.59 4.47 -12.61
C HIS A 118 7.40 4.97 -13.41
N LYS A 119 7.35 6.29 -13.67
CA LYS A 119 6.39 6.86 -14.61
C LYS A 119 6.87 6.50 -16.01
N VAL A 120 6.09 5.76 -16.78
CA VAL A 120 6.49 5.29 -18.12
C VAL A 120 6.03 6.32 -19.14
N SER A 121 6.92 6.76 -20.03
CA SER A 121 6.54 7.53 -21.22
C SER A 121 6.06 6.58 -22.33
N PRO A 122 5.05 6.96 -23.15
CA PRO A 122 4.63 6.18 -24.32
C PRO A 122 5.77 5.87 -25.31
N THR A 123 6.85 6.67 -25.30
CA THR A 123 7.92 6.60 -26.29
C THR A 123 9.05 5.62 -25.94
N SER A 124 9.18 5.20 -24.68
CA SER A 124 10.34 4.43 -24.22
C SER A 124 10.20 2.90 -24.40
N GLU A 125 8.97 2.37 -24.54
CA GLU A 125 8.74 0.92 -24.67
C GLU A 125 8.41 0.42 -26.09
N TYR A 126 7.85 1.26 -26.96
CA TYR A 126 7.57 0.85 -28.36
C TYR A 126 8.83 0.85 -29.26
N GLN A 127 9.92 1.49 -28.84
CA GLN A 127 11.17 1.51 -29.62
C GLN A 127 12.05 0.26 -29.41
N THR A 128 11.91 -0.46 -28.30
CA THR A 128 12.69 -1.69 -28.02
C THR A 128 12.10 -2.95 -28.66
N LEU A 129 10.80 -2.96 -28.99
CA LEU A 129 10.16 -4.07 -29.72
C LEU A 129 10.35 -4.02 -31.25
N SER A 130 10.74 -2.87 -31.81
CA SER A 130 10.79 -2.68 -33.27
C SER A 130 12.18 -2.89 -33.91
N THR A 131 13.24 -3.14 -33.12
CA THR A 131 14.62 -3.30 -33.65
C THR A 131 15.22 -4.70 -33.51
N ASN A 132 14.54 -5.67 -32.90
CA ASN A 132 15.07 -7.04 -32.72
C ASN A 132 14.25 -8.14 -33.42
N LYS A 133 13.62 -7.83 -34.55
CA LYS A 133 12.94 -8.84 -35.38
C LYS A 133 13.92 -9.55 -36.32
N GLU A 134 15.02 -10.09 -35.79
CA GLU A 134 15.85 -11.10 -36.46
C GLU A 134 16.95 -11.69 -35.55
N LYS A 135 16.58 -12.28 -34.41
CA LYS A 135 17.42 -13.34 -33.84
C LYS A 135 16.60 -14.28 -32.97
N ASN A 136 16.42 -15.50 -33.47
CA ASN A 136 15.90 -16.64 -32.71
C ASN A 136 16.74 -16.86 -31.44
N ILE A 137 16.21 -16.43 -30.30
CA ILE A 137 16.58 -16.97 -28.99
C ILE A 137 15.29 -17.14 -28.21
N SER A 138 14.90 -18.40 -28.03
CA SER A 138 13.85 -18.82 -27.12
C SER A 138 14.29 -18.49 -25.69
N ILE A 139 13.91 -17.31 -25.18
CA ILE A 139 13.91 -17.03 -23.74
C ILE A 139 12.45 -17.03 -23.32
N VAL A 140 12.06 -18.12 -22.67
CA VAL A 140 10.82 -18.19 -21.89
C VAL A 140 11.07 -17.34 -20.64
N GLU A 141 10.88 -16.03 -20.77
CA GLU A 141 10.63 -15.18 -19.61
C GLU A 141 9.13 -15.28 -19.31
N ASN A 142 8.79 -16.12 -18.33
CA ASN A 142 7.48 -16.08 -17.68
C ASN A 142 7.40 -14.80 -16.81
N ASN A 143 7.45 -13.63 -17.44
CA ASN A 143 7.02 -12.38 -16.82
C ASN A 143 5.50 -12.38 -16.85
N THR A 144 4.88 -12.84 -15.77
CA THR A 144 3.44 -12.81 -15.60
C THR A 144 3.01 -11.34 -15.51
N ILE A 145 2.58 -10.76 -16.63
CA ILE A 145 2.02 -9.41 -16.70
C ILE A 145 0.62 -9.48 -16.09
N ASN A 146 0.49 -9.08 -14.83
CA ASN A 146 -0.83 -8.87 -14.22
C ASN A 146 -1.31 -7.47 -14.63
N GLU A 147 -1.89 -7.38 -15.84
CA GLU A 147 -2.55 -6.17 -16.35
C GLU A 147 -3.91 -6.04 -15.65
N ILE A 148 -4.09 -5.02 -14.82
CA ILE A 148 -5.38 -4.77 -14.16
C ILE A 148 -6.22 -3.91 -15.11
N THR A 149 -6.85 -4.56 -16.08
CA THR A 149 -7.94 -3.97 -16.85
C THR A 149 -9.22 -4.13 -16.03
N GLY A 150 -9.67 -3.06 -15.37
CA GLY A 150 -10.79 -3.11 -14.44
C GLY A 150 -12.08 -3.76 -14.99
N GLU A 151 -12.39 -4.95 -14.48
CA GLU A 151 -13.66 -5.27 -13.82
C GLU A 151 -13.37 -6.48 -12.91
N VAL A 152 -13.06 -6.22 -11.64
CA VAL A 152 -12.75 -7.27 -10.67
C VAL A 152 -13.79 -7.23 -9.57
N THR A 153 -14.75 -8.14 -9.67
CA THR A 153 -15.73 -8.46 -8.62
C THR A 153 -15.03 -9.21 -7.49
N GLY A 154 -14.39 -8.46 -6.60
CA GLY A 154 -13.67 -8.98 -5.45
C GLY A 154 -14.07 -8.25 -4.17
N SER A 155 -15.35 -8.33 -3.78
CA SER A 155 -15.81 -7.83 -2.48
C SER A 155 -15.27 -8.73 -1.36
N LYS A 156 -14.06 -8.43 -0.88
CA LYS A 156 -13.72 -8.76 0.50
C LYS A 156 -14.16 -7.58 1.35
N THR A 157 -15.36 -7.67 1.90
CA THR A 157 -15.79 -6.79 2.98
C THR A 157 -14.93 -7.10 4.20
N THR A 158 -13.86 -6.34 4.40
CA THR A 158 -13.14 -6.34 5.67
C THR A 158 -14.12 -5.79 6.72
N ASP A 159 -14.54 -6.63 7.65
CA ASP A 159 -15.62 -6.33 8.59
C ASP A 159 -15.13 -5.34 9.66
N TYR A 160 -15.12 -4.05 9.32
CA TYR A 160 -14.77 -2.93 10.22
C TYR A 160 -15.54 -2.96 11.54
N LYS A 161 -16.66 -3.69 11.60
CA LYS A 161 -17.44 -3.93 12.82
C LYS A 161 -16.59 -4.55 13.91
N ASN A 162 -15.67 -5.48 13.60
CA ASN A 162 -14.86 -6.13 14.63
C ASN A 162 -13.85 -5.18 15.28
N GLY A 163 -13.20 -4.31 14.49
CA GLY A 163 -12.29 -3.29 15.01
C GLY A 163 -13.01 -2.25 15.88
N ILE A 164 -14.22 -1.84 15.48
CA ILE A 164 -15.05 -0.92 16.25
C ILE A 164 -15.54 -1.56 17.55
N ILE A 165 -15.95 -2.84 17.53
CA ILE A 165 -16.41 -3.58 18.72
C ILE A 165 -15.27 -3.74 19.74
N ILE A 166 -14.05 -4.06 19.31
CA ILE A 166 -12.89 -4.16 20.20
C ILE A 166 -12.59 -2.81 20.83
N THR A 167 -12.60 -1.74 20.04
CA THR A 167 -12.34 -0.38 20.52
C THR A 167 -13.38 0.08 21.55
N ILE A 168 -14.67 -0.15 21.29
CA ILE A 168 -15.76 0.18 22.22
C ILE A 168 -15.64 -0.64 23.51
N SER A 169 -15.29 -1.92 23.40
CA SER A 169 -15.13 -2.82 24.55
C SER A 169 -14.01 -2.36 25.49
N ILE A 170 -12.88 -1.90 24.94
CA ILE A 170 -11.76 -1.34 25.73
C ILE A 170 -12.19 -0.06 26.47
N ILE A 171 -12.95 0.83 25.81
CA ILE A 171 -13.45 2.07 26.42
C ILE A 171 -14.41 1.75 27.58
N ILE A 172 -15.32 0.79 27.42
CA ILE A 172 -16.28 0.39 28.47
C ILE A 172 -15.53 -0.17 29.69
N VAL A 173 -14.54 -1.04 29.49
CA VAL A 173 -13.73 -1.59 30.60
C VAL A 173 -13.00 -0.49 31.36
N LEU A 174 -12.45 0.51 30.66
CA LEU A 174 -11.79 1.66 31.29
C LEU A 174 -12.75 2.54 32.09
N LEU A 175 -13.99 2.72 31.61
CA LEU A 175 -15.04 3.44 32.34
C LEU A 175 -15.46 2.72 33.61
N ILE A 176 -15.63 1.39 33.56
CA ILE A 176 -15.97 0.56 34.72
C ILE A 176 -14.85 0.63 35.77
N LEU A 177 -13.59 0.44 35.35
CA LEU A 177 -12.44 0.52 36.24
C LEU A 177 -12.33 1.91 36.90
N THR A 178 -12.49 2.98 36.14
CA THR A 178 -12.45 4.34 36.71
C THR A 178 -13.58 4.59 37.72
N PHE A 179 -14.77 4.03 37.50
CA PHE A 179 -15.87 4.12 38.45
C PHE A 179 -15.58 3.35 39.75
N ILE A 180 -15.06 2.12 39.65
CA ILE A 180 -14.65 1.30 40.80
C ILE A 180 -13.57 2.02 41.61
N PHE A 181 -12.52 2.54 40.97
CA PHE A 181 -11.46 3.27 41.66
C PHE A 181 -11.93 4.58 42.30
N ARG A 182 -12.91 5.29 41.73
CA ARG A 182 -13.51 6.46 42.38
C ARG A 182 -14.33 6.09 43.61
N LYS A 183 -15.00 4.93 43.61
CA LYS A 183 -15.80 4.45 44.74
C LYS A 183 -14.92 4.03 45.92
N ILE A 184 -13.84 3.28 45.66
CA ILE A 184 -12.89 2.84 46.69
C ILE A 184 -12.21 4.04 47.37
N LYS A 185 -11.92 5.11 46.64
CA LYS A 185 -11.24 6.30 47.19
C LYS A 185 -12.13 7.23 48.02
N LYS A 186 -13.45 6.97 48.07
CA LYS A 186 -14.43 7.74 48.86
C LYS A 186 -14.80 7.04 50.18
N GLN A 187 -14.32 5.83 50.41
CA GLN A 187 -14.34 5.15 51.71
C GLN A 187 -13.01 5.39 52.41
#